data_AF-A0AAN8TJI3-F1
#
_entry.id   AF-A0AAN8TJI3-F1
#
_cell.length_a   1.000
_cell.length_b   1.000
_cell.length_c   1.000
_cell.angle_alpha   90.00
_cell.angle_beta   90.00
_cell.angle_gamma   90.00
#
_symmetry.space_group_name_H-M   'P 1'
#
loop_
_entity.id
_entity.type
_entity.pdbx_description
1 polymer ?
#
loop_
_entity_poly.entity_id
_entity_poly.type
_entity_poly.pdbx_seq_one_letter_code
_entity_poly.pdbx_strand_id
1 'polypeptide(L)'
;MLSYGGKYILIKHVLQTLPVYILTVLTPPKGIIKLMERHFSRFFWGSTTDKDKYHWSSWKNMCFLRNEGGLGMRNMKDICDILNIKKWWRFRCQDTLWAKFTKAKYCIQSHLVAKVWVSGYGSLATCTPDQSHSIKIQVKNFTNN
;
A
#
# COMPACT_ATOMS: atom_id res chain seq x y z
N MET A 1 -5.09 -28.93 16.64
CA MET A 1 -4.12 -27.93 16.14
C MET A 1 -4.17 -27.93 14.63
N LEU A 2 -4.20 -26.76 13.98
CA LEU A 2 -4.22 -26.68 12.51
C LEU A 2 -2.84 -27.04 11.93
N SER A 3 -2.80 -27.83 10.86
CA SER A 3 -1.55 -28.19 10.17
C SER A 3 -0.87 -26.95 9.58
N TYR A 4 0.46 -26.98 9.37
CA TYR A 4 1.19 -25.86 8.76
C TYR A 4 0.66 -25.52 7.35
N GLY A 5 0.27 -26.52 6.57
CA GLY A 5 -0.41 -26.30 5.28
C GLY A 5 -1.76 -25.60 5.44
N GLY A 6 -2.56 -25.98 6.43
CA GLY A 6 -3.83 -25.31 6.74
C GLY A 6 -3.63 -23.85 7.16
N LYS A 7 -2.61 -23.58 7.99
CA LYS A 7 -2.24 -22.21 8.38
C LYS A 7 -1.82 -21.37 7.17
N TYR A 8 -1.01 -21.92 6.27
CA TYR A 8 -0.60 -21.25 5.03
C TYR A 8 -1.82 -20.80 4.22
N ILE A 9 -2.77 -21.71 4.00
CA ILE A 9 -4.00 -21.44 3.24
C ILE A 9 -4.83 -20.36 3.93
N LEU A 10 -5.00 -20.46 5.25
CA LEU A 10 -5.77 -19.48 6.01
C LEU A 10 -5.14 -18.08 5.96
N ILE A 11 -3.81 -17.99 6.04
CA ILE A 11 -3.13 -16.70 5.90
C ILE A 11 -3.40 -16.11 4.51
N LYS A 12 -3.19 -16.91 3.47
CA LYS A 12 -3.30 -16.48 2.08
C LYS A 12 -4.71 -16.04 1.71
N HIS A 13 -5.72 -16.76 2.16
CA HIS A 13 -7.11 -16.50 1.75
C HIS A 13 -7.88 -15.59 2.70
N VAL A 14 -7.62 -15.66 4.02
CA VAL A 14 -8.41 -14.92 5.02
C VAL A 14 -7.62 -13.75 5.59
N LEU A 15 -6.44 -13.99 6.18
CA LEU A 15 -5.70 -12.90 6.84
C LEU A 15 -5.14 -11.87 5.85
N GLN A 16 -4.84 -12.26 4.60
CA GLN A 16 -4.38 -11.32 3.58
C GLN A 16 -5.53 -10.51 2.98
N THR A 17 -6.75 -11.04 2.87
CA THR A 17 -7.86 -10.35 2.20
C THR A 17 -8.47 -9.25 3.07
N LEU A 18 -8.56 -9.47 4.40
CA LEU A 18 -9.05 -8.49 5.37
C LEU A 18 -8.32 -7.11 5.29
N PRO A 19 -6.99 -7.03 5.41
CA PRO A 19 -6.28 -5.77 5.31
C PRO A 19 -6.31 -5.20 3.90
N VAL A 20 -6.30 -6.05 2.85
CA VAL A 20 -6.38 -5.59 1.46
C VAL A 20 -7.65 -4.80 1.21
N TYR A 21 -8.78 -5.22 1.78
CA TYR A 21 -10.03 -4.45 1.71
C TYR A 21 -9.85 -3.03 2.24
N ILE A 22 -9.26 -2.88 3.43
CA ILE A 22 -9.01 -1.56 4.05
C ILE A 22 -7.99 -0.73 3.26
N LEU A 23 -6.91 -1.37 2.78
CA LEU A 23 -5.85 -0.73 1.98
C LEU A 23 -6.35 -0.16 0.64
N THR A 24 -7.46 -0.68 0.11
CA THR A 24 -8.04 -0.16 -1.14
C THR A 24 -8.60 1.25 -0.99
N VAL A 25 -8.96 1.66 0.23
CA VAL A 25 -9.51 3.00 0.52
C VAL A 25 -8.49 3.89 1.23
N LEU A 26 -7.66 3.31 2.10
CA LEU A 26 -6.73 4.04 2.95
C LEU A 26 -5.28 3.75 2.58
N THR A 27 -4.39 4.73 2.82
CA THR A 27 -2.94 4.55 2.67
C THR A 27 -2.31 4.52 4.07
N PRO A 28 -1.96 3.35 4.62
CA PRO A 28 -1.44 3.28 5.97
C PRO A 28 0.04 3.68 6.05
N PRO A 29 0.49 4.18 7.21
CA PRO A 29 1.90 4.37 7.48
C PRO A 29 2.65 3.02 7.52
N LYS A 30 3.95 3.06 7.18
CA LYS A 30 4.85 1.89 7.11
C LYS A 30 4.87 1.06 8.40
N GLY A 31 4.62 1.69 9.56
CA GLY A 31 4.54 1.00 10.85
C GLY A 31 3.39 -0.01 10.96
N ILE A 32 2.22 0.30 10.41
CA ILE A 32 1.06 -0.60 10.42
C ILE A 32 1.30 -1.81 9.51
N ILE A 33 1.94 -1.60 8.36
CA ILE A 33 2.31 -2.68 7.45
C ILE A 33 3.23 -3.68 8.17
N LYS A 34 4.27 -3.18 8.87
CA LYS A 34 5.17 -4.01 9.67
C LYS A 34 4.45 -4.72 10.82
N LEU A 35 3.44 -4.06 11.41
CA LEU A 35 2.62 -4.66 12.45
C LEU A 35 1.79 -5.84 11.89
N MET A 36 1.20 -5.70 10.71
CA MET A 36 0.47 -6.79 10.05
C MET A 36 1.38 -8.00 9.76
N GLU A 37 2.57 -7.76 9.21
CA GLU A 37 3.57 -8.82 8.97
C GLU A 37 3.96 -9.54 10.27
N ARG A 38 4.09 -8.81 11.38
CA ARG A 38 4.35 -9.39 12.70
C ARG A 38 3.21 -10.31 13.14
N HIS A 39 1.95 -9.90 12.96
CA HIS A 39 0.79 -10.73 13.30
C HIS A 39 0.73 -12.00 12.43
N PHE A 40 1.04 -11.91 11.15
CA PHE A 40 1.09 -13.08 10.27
C PHE A 40 2.20 -14.05 10.66
N SER A 41 3.39 -13.52 10.97
CA SER A 41 4.51 -14.31 11.47
C SER A 41 4.15 -15.02 12.79
N ARG A 42 3.51 -14.29 13.71
CA ARG A 42 3.05 -14.85 14.98
C ARG A 42 1.97 -15.91 14.79
N PHE A 43 1.06 -15.75 13.84
CA PHE A 43 0.03 -16.75 13.55
C PHE A 43 0.62 -18.01 12.89
N PHE A 44 1.57 -17.84 11.98
CA PHE A 44 2.20 -18.95 11.26
C PHE A 44 3.06 -19.81 12.20
N TRP A 45 4.01 -19.17 12.89
CA TRP A 45 4.95 -19.84 13.79
C TRP A 45 4.36 -20.12 15.18
N GLY A 46 3.47 -19.27 15.66
CA GLY A 46 2.82 -19.40 16.96
C GLY A 46 1.66 -20.40 16.92
N SER A 47 1.68 -21.32 17.86
CA SER A 47 0.54 -22.13 18.30
C SER A 47 1.09 -23.14 19.30
N THR A 48 1.14 -22.77 20.59
CA THR A 48 0.79 -23.59 21.78
C THR A 48 0.90 -22.67 23.01
N THR A 49 -0.02 -22.83 23.95
CA THR A 49 -0.31 -22.01 25.15
C THR A 49 0.85 -21.80 26.13
N ASP A 50 2.03 -22.40 25.95
CA ASP A 50 3.03 -22.47 27.03
C ASP A 50 4.48 -22.19 26.61
N LYS A 51 4.82 -22.13 25.32
CA LYS A 51 6.21 -21.86 24.87
C LYS A 51 6.26 -21.08 23.56
N ASP A 52 7.04 -20.00 23.54
CA ASP A 52 7.40 -19.28 22.32
C ASP A 52 8.14 -20.24 21.37
N LYS A 53 7.52 -20.54 20.23
CA LYS A 53 8.17 -21.33 19.18
C LYS A 53 9.16 -20.44 18.44
N TYR A 54 10.39 -20.94 18.29
CA TYR A 54 11.45 -20.25 17.56
C TYR A 54 10.99 -19.90 16.13
N HIS A 55 11.21 -18.67 15.71
CA HIS A 55 10.95 -18.24 14.33
C HIS A 55 12.07 -18.75 13.43
N TRP A 56 11.80 -19.82 12.67
CA TRP A 56 12.79 -20.43 11.77
C TRP A 56 13.19 -19.55 10.59
N SER A 57 12.31 -18.61 10.19
CA SER A 57 12.59 -17.69 9.10
C SER A 57 11.82 -16.38 9.25
N SER A 58 12.41 -15.30 8.72
CA SER A 58 11.77 -13.98 8.72
C SER A 58 10.55 -13.98 7.79
N TRP A 59 9.54 -13.15 8.10
CA TRP A 59 8.36 -13.02 7.25
C TRP A 59 8.69 -12.63 5.82
N LYS A 60 9.69 -11.75 5.64
CA LYS A 60 10.17 -11.32 4.32
C LYS A 60 10.72 -12.49 3.50
N ASN A 61 11.48 -13.38 4.13
CA ASN A 61 12.05 -14.54 3.45
C ASN A 61 10.96 -15.52 3.00
N MET A 62 9.83 -15.59 3.72
CA MET A 62 8.70 -16.42 3.34
C MET A 62 7.90 -15.84 2.15
N CYS A 63 8.00 -14.54 1.90
CA CYS A 63 7.30 -13.88 0.78
C CYS A 63 7.99 -14.11 -0.58
N PHE A 64 9.23 -14.60 -0.62
CA PHE A 64 9.89 -14.93 -1.89
C PHE A 64 9.18 -16.05 -2.65
N LEU A 65 9.42 -16.12 -3.96
CA LEU A 65 8.85 -17.18 -4.79
C LEU A 65 9.41 -18.54 -4.37
N ARG A 66 8.67 -19.61 -4.67
CA ARG A 66 9.09 -20.98 -4.36
C ARG A 66 10.41 -21.37 -5.03
N ASN A 67 10.68 -20.80 -6.20
CA ASN A 67 11.94 -21.00 -6.93
C ASN A 67 13.15 -20.37 -6.21
N GLU A 68 12.92 -19.38 -5.36
CA GLU A 68 13.94 -18.66 -4.57
C GLU A 68 14.00 -19.18 -3.12
N GLY A 69 13.33 -20.30 -2.82
CA GLY A 69 13.29 -20.89 -1.47
C GLY A 69 12.26 -20.28 -0.52
N GLY A 70 11.35 -19.43 -1.02
CA GLY A 70 10.24 -18.87 -0.23
C GLY A 70 8.93 -19.67 -0.31
N LEU A 71 7.90 -19.23 0.42
CA LEU A 71 6.56 -19.83 0.43
C LEU A 71 5.61 -19.24 -0.63
N GLY A 72 6.06 -18.24 -1.40
CA GLY A 72 5.25 -17.55 -2.41
C GLY A 72 4.09 -16.76 -1.80
N MET A 73 4.22 -16.29 -0.57
CA MET A 73 3.22 -15.40 0.04
C MET A 73 3.38 -13.98 -0.50
N ARG A 74 2.27 -13.27 -0.72
CA ARG A 74 2.35 -11.86 -1.13
C ARG A 74 2.87 -10.99 0.01
N ASN A 75 3.86 -10.17 -0.29
CA ASN A 75 4.37 -9.14 0.61
C ASN A 75 3.35 -8.00 0.73
N MET A 76 3.05 -7.56 1.95
CA MET A 76 2.05 -6.53 2.20
C MET A 76 2.47 -5.15 1.73
N LYS A 77 3.77 -4.87 1.78
CA LYS A 77 4.31 -3.61 1.29
C LYS A 77 4.02 -3.44 -0.21
N ASP A 78 4.30 -4.48 -0.98
CA ASP A 78 4.12 -4.48 -2.44
C ASP A 78 2.62 -4.34 -2.80
N ILE A 79 1.74 -5.01 -2.07
CA ILE A 79 0.28 -4.84 -2.26
C ILE A 79 -0.14 -3.40 -1.97
N CYS A 80 0.37 -2.80 -0.89
CA CYS A 80 0.07 -1.41 -0.56
C CYS A 80 0.53 -0.46 -1.68
N ASP A 81 1.73 -0.66 -2.21
CA ASP A 81 2.29 0.18 -3.28
C ASP A 81 1.48 0.05 -4.59
N ILE A 82 1.10 -1.18 -4.97
CA ILE A 82 0.24 -1.44 -6.13
C ILE A 82 -1.13 -0.77 -5.96
N LEU A 83 -1.75 -0.89 -4.77
CA LEU A 83 -3.04 -0.27 -4.48
C LEU A 83 -2.93 1.26 -4.48
N ASN A 84 -1.82 1.82 -4.02
CA ASN A 84 -1.56 3.25 -4.08
C ASN A 84 -1.45 3.74 -5.52
N ILE A 85 -0.74 3.02 -6.38
CA ILE A 85 -0.64 3.34 -7.82
C ILE A 85 -2.03 3.26 -8.47
N LYS A 86 -2.81 2.21 -8.17
CA LYS A 86 -4.19 2.07 -8.67
C LYS A 86 -5.09 3.23 -8.24
N LYS A 87 -5.00 3.66 -6.98
CA LYS A 87 -5.74 4.83 -6.47
C LYS A 87 -5.30 6.12 -7.19
N TRP A 88 -4.00 6.31 -7.35
CA TRP A 88 -3.43 7.44 -8.09
C TRP A 88 -3.90 7.49 -9.55
N TRP A 89 -3.94 6.34 -10.23
CA TRP A 89 -4.47 6.24 -11.58
C TRP A 89 -5.95 6.62 -11.63
N ARG A 90 -6.78 6.08 -10.73
CA ARG A 90 -8.20 6.43 -10.63
C ARG A 90 -8.42 7.90 -10.34
N PHE A 91 -7.57 8.50 -9.51
CA PHE A 91 -7.60 9.93 -9.20
C PHE A 91 -7.36 10.81 -10.45
N ARG A 92 -6.48 10.38 -11.36
CA ARG A 92 -6.14 11.12 -12.59
C ARG A 92 -7.10 10.87 -13.74
N CYS A 93 -7.46 9.61 -13.99
CA CYS A 93 -8.15 9.20 -15.20
C CYS A 93 -9.67 9.01 -15.05
N GLN A 94 -10.20 8.94 -13.82
CA GLN A 94 -11.63 8.71 -13.60
C GLN A 94 -12.30 9.88 -12.89
N ASP A 95 -13.49 10.26 -13.35
CA ASP A 95 -14.34 11.27 -12.70
C ASP A 95 -15.36 10.67 -11.73
N THR A 96 -14.88 9.79 -10.85
CA THR A 96 -15.68 9.25 -9.74
C THR A 96 -15.98 10.32 -8.69
N LEU A 97 -17.05 10.14 -7.90
CA LEU A 97 -17.37 11.03 -6.78
C LEU A 97 -16.17 11.19 -5.82
N TRP A 98 -15.49 10.09 -5.52
CA TRP A 98 -14.27 10.10 -4.70
C TRP A 98 -13.16 10.95 -5.33
N ALA A 99 -12.94 10.85 -6.64
CA ALA A 99 -11.93 11.64 -7.33
C ALA A 99 -12.31 13.13 -7.33
N LYS A 100 -13.58 13.49 -7.57
CA LYS A 100 -14.09 14.87 -7.49
C LYS A 100 -13.93 15.44 -6.08
N PHE A 101 -14.34 14.70 -5.05
CA PHE A 101 -14.18 15.07 -3.65
C PHE A 101 -12.70 15.25 -3.27
N THR A 102 -11.84 14.32 -3.68
CA THR A 102 -10.40 14.37 -3.37
C THR A 102 -9.73 15.54 -4.09
N LYS A 103 -10.08 15.82 -5.35
CA LYS A 103 -9.62 17.02 -6.08
C LYS A 103 -10.11 18.28 -5.38
N ALA A 104 -11.38 18.34 -5.01
CA ALA A 104 -11.97 19.49 -4.33
C ALA A 104 -11.46 19.70 -2.90
N LYS A 105 -10.95 18.67 -2.20
CA LYS A 105 -10.40 18.80 -0.84
C LYS A 105 -8.90 19.07 -0.83
N TYR A 106 -8.15 18.42 -1.71
CA TYR A 106 -6.68 18.41 -1.68
C TYR A 106 -6.03 19.20 -2.82
N CYS A 107 -6.76 19.59 -3.87
CA CYS A 107 -6.22 20.37 -5.00
C CYS A 107 -6.68 21.83 -5.03
N ILE A 108 -7.34 22.34 -3.99
CA ILE A 108 -7.80 23.74 -3.90
C ILE A 108 -6.63 24.73 -4.05
N GLN A 109 -5.43 24.37 -3.58
CA GLN A 109 -4.23 25.23 -3.65
C GLN A 109 -3.18 24.77 -4.68
N SER A 110 -3.61 24.08 -5.74
CA SER A 110 -2.80 23.77 -6.93
C SER A 110 -1.44 23.09 -6.67
N HIS A 111 -1.45 21.76 -6.52
CA HIS A 111 -0.24 20.97 -6.70
C HIS A 111 0.05 20.84 -8.21
N LEU A 112 1.30 21.03 -8.66
CA LEU A 112 1.70 20.92 -10.09
C LEU A 112 1.31 19.58 -10.74
N VAL A 113 1.24 18.52 -9.93
CA VAL A 113 0.82 17.16 -10.35
C VAL A 113 -0.69 17.07 -10.65
N ALA A 114 -1.51 18.01 -10.17
CA ALA A 114 -2.95 18.05 -10.41
C ALA A 114 -3.32 18.70 -11.76
N LYS A 115 -2.37 19.35 -12.48
CA LYS A 115 -2.63 19.82 -13.84
C LYS A 115 -2.94 18.61 -14.72
N VAL A 116 -4.20 18.54 -15.17
CA VAL A 116 -4.65 17.61 -16.20
C VAL A 116 -3.94 17.98 -17.48
N TRP A 117 -3.33 17.01 -18.16
CA TRP A 117 -2.92 17.22 -19.55
C TRP A 117 -4.20 17.27 -20.38
N VAL A 118 -4.62 18.46 -20.76
CA VAL A 118 -5.69 18.65 -21.74
C VAL A 118 -5.07 18.42 -23.12
N SER A 119 -5.30 17.25 -23.69
CA SER A 119 -5.10 17.02 -25.12
C SER A 119 -6.20 17.79 -25.85
N GLY A 120 -5.87 18.90 -26.51
CA GLY A 120 -6.76 19.45 -27.55
C GLY A 120 -6.81 20.96 -27.79
N TYR A 121 -6.39 21.84 -26.88
CA TYR A 121 -6.51 23.29 -27.12
C TYR A 121 -5.30 24.06 -26.58
N GLY A 122 -4.58 24.72 -27.50
CA GLY A 122 -3.41 25.53 -27.21
C GLY A 122 -3.77 26.81 -26.48
N SER A 123 -3.84 26.77 -25.15
CA SER A 123 -3.80 27.98 -24.32
C SER A 123 -3.32 27.63 -22.91
N LEU A 124 -2.09 28.03 -22.62
CA LEU A 124 -1.43 27.97 -21.32
C LEU A 124 -2.10 28.96 -20.37
N ALA A 125 -2.92 28.47 -19.43
CA ALA A 125 -3.22 29.23 -18.23
C ALA A 125 -2.09 29.01 -17.20
N THR A 126 -1.11 29.91 -17.20
CA THR A 126 -0.08 30.02 -16.18
C THR A 126 -0.50 31.06 -15.15
N CYS A 127 -0.76 30.64 -13.91
CA CYS A 127 -0.61 31.52 -12.75
C CYS A 127 0.59 31.02 -11.95
N THR A 128 1.56 31.91 -11.79
CA THR A 128 2.65 31.90 -10.80
C THR A 128 2.58 33.24 -10.05
N PRO A 129 3.38 33.46 -9.00
CA PRO A 129 3.71 32.62 -7.83
C PRO A 129 3.40 33.40 -6.52
N ASP A 130 3.31 32.77 -5.34
CA ASP A 130 3.97 33.26 -4.10
C ASP A 130 3.73 32.34 -2.87
N GLN A 131 4.77 32.22 -2.02
CA GLN A 131 4.88 31.63 -0.65
C GLN A 131 4.44 30.16 -0.45
N SER A 132 5.30 29.13 -0.47
CA SER A 132 6.42 28.76 0.44
C SER A 132 5.99 28.04 1.75
N HIS A 133 6.62 26.87 1.97
CA HIS A 133 6.67 26.06 3.20
C HIS A 133 5.42 25.30 3.68
N SER A 134 5.15 24.11 3.11
CA SER A 134 4.74 22.92 3.91
C SER A 134 4.55 21.61 3.12
N ILE A 135 4.53 21.64 1.79
CA ILE A 135 4.30 20.41 1.00
C ILE A 135 5.64 19.77 0.61
N LYS A 136 6.39 19.29 1.61
CA LYS A 136 7.55 18.40 1.41
C LYS A 136 7.31 16.96 1.89
N ILE A 137 6.08 16.63 2.26
CA ILE A 137 5.70 15.30 2.75
C ILE A 137 4.47 14.91 1.94
N GLN A 138 4.59 14.33 0.74
CA GLN A 138 4.32 12.90 0.55
C GLN A 138 4.81 12.38 -0.82
N VAL A 139 5.44 13.21 -1.67
CA VAL A 139 5.92 12.77 -3.01
C VAL A 139 7.39 12.32 -3.00
N LYS A 140 8.17 12.70 -1.98
CA LYS A 140 9.62 12.40 -1.90
C LYS A 140 9.97 10.92 -1.63
N ASN A 141 8.99 10.04 -1.50
CA ASN A 141 9.20 8.60 -1.31
C ASN A 141 9.10 7.78 -2.61
N PHE A 142 8.88 8.41 -3.77
CA PHE A 142 8.72 7.69 -5.05
C PHE A 142 9.97 7.70 -5.95
N THR A 143 11.05 8.42 -5.58
CA THR A 143 12.27 8.51 -6.41
C THR A 143 13.57 8.27 -5.62
N ASN A 144 13.48 7.70 -4.42
CA ASN A 144 14.67 7.29 -3.68
C ASN A 144 14.45 5.88 -3.13
N ASN A 145 14.43 4.94 -4.06
CA ASN A 145 15.06 3.63 -3.92
C ASN A 145 15.30 3.05 -5.32
#